data_AF-A0A969GIZ0-F1
#
_entry.id   AF-A0A969GIZ0-F1
#
_cell.length_a   1.000
_cell.length_b   1.000
_cell.length_c   1.000
_cell.angle_alpha   90.00
_cell.angle_beta   90.00
_cell.angle_gamma   90.00
#
_symmetry.space_group_name_H-M   'P 1'
#
loop_
_entity.id
_entity.type
_entity.pdbx_description
1 polymer ?
#
loop_
_entity_poly.entity_id
_entity_poly.type
_entity_poly.pdbx_seq_one_letter_code
_entity_poly.pdbx_strand_id
1 'polypeptide(L)'
;MQIPLDLITGVLSFLFTLLIFSYLIGDNPLFRIAIYLFVGITAGYIASVIWWQVITPRLLTPLLPALLTGSTIEKVIILVPLLGAVFILMKISPRLSKIASITMAFLVGAGAAVIIAGALIGTIIPQVQATINFFDPQLAAARNISISEVIGNGSIVLAGVVTSLAYFHFGARPQANGSTRRFIVIEILAWVGRIFIGIALGVIFAGVYAAALTAFIERISSLINFFGIF
;
A
#
# COMPACT_ATOMS: atom_id res chain seq x y z
N MET A 1 19.34 23.66 32.20
CA MET A 1 19.60 24.06 30.80
C MET A 1 18.78 23.12 29.93
N GLN A 2 17.60 23.54 29.47
CA GLN A 2 16.77 22.69 28.60
C GLN A 2 17.34 22.78 27.19
N ILE A 3 17.84 21.65 26.67
CA ILE A 3 18.24 21.57 25.27
C ILE A 3 16.97 21.79 24.42
N PRO A 4 16.95 22.77 23.50
CA PRO A 4 15.77 23.00 22.68
C PRO A 4 15.51 21.77 21.81
N LEU A 5 14.25 21.33 21.76
CA LEU A 5 13.83 20.15 20.99
C LEU A 5 14.23 20.27 19.51
N ASP A 6 14.19 21.49 18.97
CA ASP A 6 14.55 21.80 17.60
C ASP A 6 16.03 21.51 17.28
N LEU A 7 16.92 21.67 18.26
CA LEU A 7 18.33 21.30 18.10
C LEU A 7 18.47 19.78 18.03
N ILE A 8 17.77 19.05 18.90
CA ILE A 8 17.83 17.58 18.94
C ILE A 8 17.29 17.00 17.64
N THR A 9 16.11 17.47 17.19
CA THR A 9 15.49 17.00 15.95
C THR A 9 16.31 17.40 14.72
N GLY A 10 16.89 18.61 14.70
CA GLY A 10 17.77 19.07 13.63
C GLY A 10 19.04 18.22 13.50
N VAL A 11 19.75 17.98 14.60
CA VAL A 11 20.97 17.15 14.63
C VAL A 11 20.66 15.71 14.22
N LEU A 12 19.61 15.11 14.78
CA LEU A 12 19.20 13.74 14.43
C LEU A 12 18.86 13.65 12.94
N SER A 13 18.06 14.59 12.43
CA SER A 13 17.69 14.62 11.02
C SER A 13 18.92 14.73 10.14
N PHE A 14 19.85 15.63 10.45
CA PHE A 14 21.11 15.79 9.71
C PHE A 14 21.93 14.49 9.70
N LEU A 15 22.12 13.88 10.87
CA LEU A 15 22.84 12.62 11.01
C LEU A 15 22.20 11.52 10.15
N PHE A 16 20.90 11.27 10.27
CA PHE A 16 20.21 10.26 9.46
C PHE A 16 20.28 10.53 7.96
N THR A 17 20.28 11.80 7.57
CA THR A 17 20.44 12.19 6.16
C THR A 17 21.81 11.76 5.64
N LEU A 18 22.87 12.03 6.38
CA LEU A 18 24.22 11.57 6.03
C LEU A 18 24.32 10.04 6.01
N LEU A 19 23.76 9.34 7.01
CA LEU A 19 23.79 7.87 7.04
C LEU A 19 23.09 7.28 5.79
N ILE A 20 21.95 7.83 5.39
CA ILE A 20 21.20 7.37 4.20
C ILE A 20 21.96 7.71 2.91
N PHE A 21 22.45 8.95 2.77
CA PHE A 21 23.22 9.37 1.58
C PHE A 21 24.55 8.63 1.44
N SER A 22 25.10 8.10 2.53
CA SER A 22 26.28 7.25 2.52
C SER A 22 26.14 6.08 1.55
N TYR A 23 24.92 5.61 1.26
CA TYR A 23 24.64 4.59 0.25
C TYR A 23 25.19 4.92 -1.16
N LEU A 24 25.28 6.20 -1.54
CA LEU A 24 25.84 6.62 -2.83
C LEU A 24 27.30 6.19 -3.02
N ILE A 25 28.03 6.01 -1.92
CA ILE A 25 29.45 5.61 -1.89
C ILE A 25 29.56 4.07 -1.83
N GLY A 26 28.44 3.35 -1.81
CA GLY A 26 28.35 1.90 -1.69
C GLY A 26 27.73 1.43 -0.38
N ASP A 27 27.72 0.11 -0.17
CA ASP A 27 27.16 -0.52 1.03
C ASP A 27 28.15 -0.40 2.21
N ASN A 28 27.94 0.60 3.06
CA ASN A 28 28.78 0.88 4.23
C ASN A 28 28.04 0.60 5.55
N PRO A 29 28.79 0.43 6.66
CA PRO A 29 28.18 0.19 7.98
C PRO A 29 27.22 1.30 8.43
N LEU A 30 27.48 2.56 8.05
CA LEU A 30 26.66 3.71 8.42
C LEU A 30 25.25 3.60 7.85
N PHE A 31 25.13 3.29 6.56
CA PHE A 31 23.86 3.06 5.90
C PHE A 31 23.09 1.87 6.51
N ARG A 32 23.81 0.77 6.79
CA ARG A 32 23.20 -0.42 7.41
C ARG A 32 22.62 -0.12 8.79
N ILE A 33 23.30 0.70 9.61
CA ILE A 33 22.79 1.15 10.91
C ILE A 33 21.46 1.89 10.75
N ALA A 34 21.39 2.84 9.81
CA ALA A 34 20.15 3.58 9.56
C ALA A 34 19.00 2.66 9.14
N ILE A 35 19.25 1.68 8.25
CA ILE A 35 18.24 0.70 7.84
C ILE A 35 17.81 -0.17 9.01
N TYR A 36 18.74 -0.76 9.75
CA TYR A 36 18.39 -1.66 10.86
C TYR A 36 17.62 -0.93 11.94
N LEU A 37 17.98 0.32 12.23
CA LEU A 37 17.21 1.15 13.14
C LEU A 37 15.81 1.44 12.60
N PHE A 38 15.68 1.85 11.34
CA PHE A 38 14.39 2.14 10.72
C PHE A 38 13.45 0.92 10.72
N VAL A 39 13.97 -0.24 10.30
CA VAL A 39 13.24 -1.51 10.30
C VAL A 39 12.88 -1.93 11.73
N GLY A 40 13.81 -1.79 12.68
CA GLY A 40 13.57 -2.10 14.09
C GLY A 40 12.49 -1.24 14.72
N ILE A 41 12.52 0.08 14.50
CA ILE A 41 11.51 1.02 14.98
C ILE A 41 10.15 0.70 14.35
N THR A 42 10.10 0.41 13.05
CA THR A 42 8.86 0.06 12.36
C THR A 42 8.28 -1.24 12.89
N ALA A 43 9.10 -2.27 13.08
CA ALA A 43 8.67 -3.53 13.68
C ALA A 43 8.17 -3.34 15.12
N GLY A 44 8.87 -2.53 15.94
CA GLY A 44 8.47 -2.20 17.30
C GLY A 44 7.15 -1.42 17.36
N TYR A 45 6.97 -0.44 16.47
CA TYR A 45 5.71 0.30 16.35
C TYR A 45 4.55 -0.63 15.97
N ILE A 46 4.72 -1.47 14.96
CA ILE A 46 3.71 -2.45 14.54
C ILE A 46 3.38 -3.40 15.70
N ALA A 47 4.39 -3.92 16.41
CA ALA A 47 4.18 -4.79 17.56
C ALA A 47 3.39 -4.09 18.68
N SER A 48 3.71 -2.82 18.97
CA SER A 48 2.98 -1.99 19.94
C SER A 48 1.53 -1.77 19.52
N VAL A 49 1.30 -1.45 18.24
CA VAL A 49 -0.05 -1.28 17.67
C VAL A 49 -0.84 -2.58 17.79
N ILE A 50 -0.26 -3.73 17.44
CA ILE A 50 -0.93 -5.04 17.58
C ILE A 50 -1.27 -5.31 19.05
N TRP A 51 -0.35 -5.03 19.97
CA TRP A 51 -0.56 -5.25 21.39
C TRP A 51 -1.74 -4.41 21.93
N TRP A 52 -1.73 -3.10 21.65
CA TRP A 52 -2.69 -2.16 22.22
C TRP A 52 -4.02 -2.09 21.47
N GLN A 53 -4.02 -2.28 20.15
CA GLN A 53 -5.23 -2.12 19.32
C GLN A 53 -5.88 -3.45 18.94
N VAL A 54 -5.16 -4.56 19.04
CA VAL A 54 -5.68 -5.89 18.66
C VAL A 54 -5.71 -6.82 19.87
N ILE A 55 -4.57 -7.22 20.41
CA ILE A 55 -4.48 -8.25 21.46
C ILE A 55 -5.24 -7.81 22.71
N THR A 56 -4.96 -6.61 23.21
CA THR A 56 -5.59 -6.11 24.44
C THR A 56 -7.12 -6.02 24.28
N PRO A 57 -7.68 -5.24 23.34
CA PRO A 57 -9.13 -5.04 23.25
C PRO A 57 -9.91 -6.23 22.68
N ARG A 58 -9.30 -7.09 21.86
CA ARG A 58 -9.99 -8.22 21.21
C ARG A 58 -9.85 -9.54 21.95
N LEU A 59 -8.78 -9.71 22.75
CA LEU A 59 -8.53 -10.93 23.51
C LEU A 59 -8.53 -10.64 25.00
N LEU A 60 -7.63 -9.81 25.53
CA LEU A 60 -7.42 -9.68 26.98
C LEU A 60 -8.59 -9.02 27.72
N THR A 61 -9.14 -7.92 27.23
CA THR A 61 -10.24 -7.21 27.91
C THR A 61 -11.54 -8.01 27.95
N PRO A 62 -12.00 -8.71 26.90
CA PRO A 62 -13.23 -9.50 26.99
C PRO A 62 -13.04 -10.84 27.70
N LEU A 63 -11.81 -11.34 27.88
CA LEU A 63 -11.54 -12.64 28.51
C LEU A 63 -12.07 -12.75 29.93
N LEU A 64 -11.71 -11.80 30.80
CA LEU A 64 -12.07 -11.88 32.23
C LEU A 64 -13.58 -11.77 32.49
N PRO A 65 -14.31 -10.80 31.88
CA PRO A 65 -15.77 -10.74 32.00
C PRO A 65 -16.46 -11.96 31.43
N ALA A 66 -16.02 -12.46 30.27
CA ALA A 66 -16.67 -13.61 29.65
C ALA A 66 -16.54 -14.90 30.47
N LEU A 67 -15.39 -15.13 31.11
CA LEU A 67 -15.18 -16.30 31.96
C LEU A 67 -16.01 -16.24 33.25
N LEU A 68 -16.06 -15.08 33.90
CA LEU A 68 -16.67 -14.93 35.24
C LEU A 68 -18.18 -14.66 35.19
N THR A 69 -18.63 -13.77 34.31
CA THR A 69 -20.01 -13.26 34.27
C THR A 69 -20.68 -13.39 32.91
N GLY A 70 -19.95 -13.84 31.89
CA GLY A 70 -20.44 -13.96 30.52
C GLY A 70 -21.49 -15.05 30.34
N SER A 71 -22.39 -14.80 29.39
CA SER A 71 -23.35 -15.80 28.88
C SER A 71 -22.63 -16.98 28.24
N THR A 72 -23.29 -18.13 28.13
CA THR A 72 -22.73 -19.33 27.47
C THR A 72 -22.25 -19.04 26.04
N ILE A 73 -22.92 -18.11 25.33
CA ILE A 73 -22.57 -17.72 23.96
C ILE A 73 -21.25 -16.93 23.92
N GLU A 74 -21.06 -15.96 24.81
CA GLU A 74 -19.82 -15.16 24.88
C GLU A 74 -18.61 -16.02 25.24
N LYS A 75 -18.79 -16.99 26.14
CA LYS A 75 -17.76 -17.98 26.49
C LYS A 75 -17.30 -18.78 25.28
N VAL A 76 -18.24 -19.21 24.43
CA VAL A 76 -17.93 -19.99 23.22
C VAL A 76 -17.21 -19.12 22.18
N ILE A 77 -17.61 -17.86 22.00
CA ILE A 77 -16.99 -16.95 21.01
C ILE A 77 -15.53 -16.66 21.36
N ILE A 78 -15.20 -16.46 22.63
CA ILE A 78 -13.81 -16.20 23.08
C ILE A 78 -12.94 -17.45 23.05
N LEU A 79 -13.55 -18.65 23.12
CA LEU A 79 -12.81 -19.89 23.01
C LEU A 79 -12.11 -20.01 21.64
N VAL A 80 -12.72 -19.49 20.58
CA VAL A 80 -12.17 -19.56 19.21
C VAL A 80 -10.80 -18.88 19.07
N PRO A 81 -10.62 -17.58 19.40
CA PRO A 81 -9.31 -16.94 19.32
C PRO A 81 -8.30 -17.52 20.32
N LEU A 82 -8.74 -18.01 21.49
CA LEU A 82 -7.85 -18.61 22.48
C LEU A 82 -7.31 -19.97 22.03
N LEU A 83 -8.18 -20.81 21.43
CA LEU A 83 -7.75 -22.04 20.77
C LEU A 83 -6.80 -21.76 19.61
N GLY A 84 -7.09 -20.73 18.81
CA GLY A 84 -6.19 -20.28 17.75
C GLY A 84 -4.80 -19.89 18.28
N ALA A 85 -4.74 -19.13 19.37
CA ALA A 85 -3.48 -18.75 20.02
C ALA A 85 -2.69 -19.98 20.49
N VAL A 86 -3.36 -20.94 21.15
CA VAL A 86 -2.74 -22.19 21.60
C VAL A 86 -2.23 -23.01 20.41
N PHE A 87 -3.02 -23.16 19.34
CA PHE A 87 -2.61 -23.90 18.14
C PHE A 87 -1.42 -23.26 17.44
N ILE A 88 -1.31 -21.93 17.42
CA ILE A 88 -0.11 -21.27 16.89
C ILE A 88 1.12 -21.58 17.73
N LEU A 89 1.02 -21.58 19.07
CA LEU A 89 2.14 -21.94 19.95
C LEU A 89 2.61 -23.38 19.73
N MET A 90 1.72 -24.30 19.36
CA MET A 90 2.07 -25.68 19.03
C MET A 90 3.04 -25.80 17.84
N LYS A 91 3.18 -24.76 17.00
CA LYS A 91 4.12 -24.72 15.88
C LYS A 91 5.59 -24.74 16.32
N ILE A 92 5.89 -24.44 17.59
CA ILE A 92 7.25 -24.51 18.17
C ILE A 92 7.78 -25.95 18.14
N SER A 93 6.90 -26.96 18.21
CA SER A 93 7.30 -28.38 18.15
C SER A 93 7.03 -28.97 16.76
N PRO A 94 8.02 -29.62 16.10
CA PRO A 94 7.83 -30.28 14.82
C PRO A 94 6.72 -31.35 14.81
N ARG A 95 6.47 -31.98 15.97
CA ARG A 95 5.45 -33.04 16.11
C ARG A 95 4.02 -32.49 16.14
N LEU A 96 3.81 -31.31 16.72
CA LEU A 96 2.49 -30.69 16.88
C LEU A 96 2.16 -29.68 15.76
N SER A 97 3.09 -29.44 14.83
CA SER A 97 2.93 -28.47 13.74
C SER A 97 1.70 -28.72 12.84
N LYS A 98 1.18 -29.95 12.76
CA LYS A 98 -0.05 -30.27 12.00
C LYS A 98 -1.32 -29.69 12.64
N ILE A 99 -1.33 -29.47 13.95
CA ILE A 99 -2.48 -28.85 14.64
C ILE A 99 -2.47 -27.34 14.36
N ALA A 100 -1.28 -26.74 14.38
CA ALA A 100 -1.08 -25.33 14.03
C ALA A 100 -1.51 -24.99 12.59
N SER A 101 -1.46 -25.96 11.66
CA SER A 101 -1.84 -25.69 10.26
C SER A 101 -3.31 -25.34 10.08
N ILE A 102 -4.21 -25.75 11.00
CA ILE A 102 -5.62 -25.37 10.97
C ILE A 102 -5.75 -23.85 11.18
N THR A 103 -5.11 -23.32 12.22
CA THR A 103 -5.12 -21.88 12.48
C THR A 103 -4.38 -21.09 11.40
N MET A 104 -3.28 -21.64 10.86
CA MET A 104 -2.58 -21.01 9.75
C MET A 104 -3.43 -20.97 8.48
N ALA A 105 -4.19 -22.02 8.16
CA ALA A 105 -5.11 -22.03 7.03
C ALA A 105 -6.20 -20.96 7.18
N PHE A 106 -6.76 -20.81 8.39
CA PHE A 106 -7.69 -19.74 8.69
C PHE A 106 -7.05 -18.35 8.54
N LEU A 107 -5.85 -18.14 9.09
CA LEU A 107 -5.15 -16.85 9.03
C LEU A 107 -4.77 -16.47 7.59
N VAL A 108 -4.31 -17.42 6.79
CA VAL A 108 -4.00 -17.22 5.37
C VAL A 108 -5.27 -16.96 4.57
N GLY A 109 -6.34 -17.71 4.80
CA GLY A 109 -7.62 -17.49 4.13
C GLY A 109 -8.22 -16.12 4.44
N ALA A 110 -8.23 -15.72 5.72
CA ALA A 110 -8.66 -14.40 6.15
C ALA A 110 -7.75 -13.29 5.58
N GLY A 111 -6.43 -13.49 5.61
CA GLY A 111 -5.47 -12.55 5.03
C GLY A 111 -5.65 -12.37 3.52
N ALA A 112 -5.84 -13.47 2.78
CA ALA A 112 -6.13 -13.43 1.35
C ALA A 112 -7.45 -12.71 1.07
N ALA A 113 -8.50 -12.97 1.87
CA ALA A 113 -9.78 -12.29 1.74
C ALA A 113 -9.64 -10.78 1.99
N VAL A 114 -8.90 -10.36 3.03
CA VAL A 114 -8.63 -8.94 3.33
C VAL A 114 -7.82 -8.30 2.20
N ILE A 115 -6.82 -8.98 1.64
CA ILE A 115 -6.03 -8.47 0.51
C ILE A 115 -6.92 -8.29 -0.72
N ILE A 116 -7.74 -9.29 -1.06
CA ILE A 116 -8.62 -9.23 -2.23
C ILE A 116 -9.67 -8.13 -2.04
N ALA A 117 -10.35 -8.09 -0.89
CA ALA A 117 -11.34 -7.07 -0.59
C ALA A 117 -10.71 -5.66 -0.53
N GLY A 118 -9.54 -5.54 0.08
CA GLY A 118 -8.77 -4.30 0.16
C GLY A 118 -8.30 -3.82 -1.21
N ALA A 119 -7.87 -4.73 -2.08
CA ALA A 119 -7.55 -4.40 -3.47
C ALA A 119 -8.81 -3.96 -4.24
N LEU A 120 -9.92 -4.68 -4.11
CA LEU A 120 -11.17 -4.36 -4.81
C LEU A 120 -11.74 -2.99 -4.37
N ILE A 121 -11.88 -2.78 -3.07
CA ILE A 121 -12.45 -1.56 -2.49
C ILE A 121 -11.46 -0.39 -2.54
N GLY A 122 -10.16 -0.66 -2.38
CA GLY A 122 -9.13 0.37 -2.40
C GLY A 122 -8.69 0.79 -3.79
N THR A 123 -8.89 -0.05 -4.82
CA THR A 123 -8.43 0.24 -6.19
C THR A 123 -9.54 0.16 -7.22
N ILE A 124 -10.04 -1.04 -7.53
CA ILE A 124 -10.93 -1.27 -8.69
C ILE A 124 -12.23 -0.46 -8.58
N ILE A 125 -12.92 -0.49 -7.44
CA ILE A 125 -14.19 0.23 -7.27
C ILE A 125 -13.97 1.75 -7.41
N PRO A 126 -13.04 2.39 -6.66
CA PRO A 126 -12.73 3.80 -6.85
C PRO A 126 -12.29 4.15 -8.27
N GLN A 127 -11.53 3.29 -8.95
CA GLN A 127 -11.10 3.53 -10.34
C GLN A 127 -12.27 3.51 -11.32
N VAL A 128 -13.21 2.57 -11.15
CA VAL A 128 -14.45 2.52 -11.93
C VAL A 128 -15.31 3.76 -11.66
N GLN A 129 -15.50 4.11 -10.39
CA GLN A 129 -16.24 5.32 -10.00
C GLN A 129 -15.59 6.58 -10.54
N ALA A 130 -14.27 6.72 -10.47
CA ALA A 130 -13.55 7.86 -11.03
C ALA A 130 -13.79 7.99 -12.53
N THR A 131 -13.88 6.87 -13.26
CA THR A 131 -14.21 6.87 -14.69
C THR A 131 -15.67 7.27 -14.95
N ILE A 132 -16.61 6.79 -14.14
CA ILE A 132 -18.04 7.14 -14.23
C ILE A 132 -18.28 8.62 -13.91
N ASN A 133 -17.59 9.17 -12.90
CA ASN A 133 -17.76 10.54 -12.44
C ASN A 133 -17.43 11.59 -13.51
N PHE A 134 -16.65 11.25 -14.55
CA PHE A 134 -16.43 12.12 -15.70
C PHE A 134 -17.69 12.34 -16.54
N PHE A 135 -18.69 11.49 -16.41
CA PHE A 135 -19.97 11.58 -17.13
C PHE A 135 -21.12 12.07 -16.24
N ASP A 136 -20.86 12.39 -14.97
CA ASP A 136 -21.90 12.87 -14.05
C ASP A 136 -22.21 14.36 -14.28
N PRO A 137 -23.43 14.71 -14.75
CA PRO A 137 -23.80 16.10 -15.02
C PRO A 137 -23.87 16.98 -13.77
N GLN A 138 -24.14 16.41 -12.59
CA GLN A 138 -24.27 17.17 -11.35
C GLN A 138 -22.90 17.60 -10.83
N LEU A 139 -21.91 16.69 -10.87
CA LEU A 139 -20.52 16.99 -10.53
C LEU A 139 -19.90 17.97 -11.54
N ALA A 140 -20.30 17.91 -12.80
CA ALA A 140 -19.87 18.86 -13.82
C ALA A 140 -20.42 20.27 -13.59
N ALA A 141 -21.70 20.38 -13.23
CA ALA A 141 -22.32 21.66 -12.88
C ALA A 141 -21.62 22.32 -11.69
N ALA A 142 -21.23 21.53 -10.67
CA ALA A 142 -20.46 22.02 -9.53
C ALA A 142 -19.05 22.53 -9.89
N ARG A 143 -18.48 22.06 -11.00
CA ARG A 143 -17.15 22.46 -11.50
C ARG A 143 -17.21 23.58 -12.55
N ASN A 144 -18.40 24.12 -12.85
CA ASN A 144 -18.64 25.07 -13.95
C ASN A 144 -18.20 24.56 -15.33
N ILE A 145 -18.31 23.24 -15.57
CA ILE A 145 -17.92 22.59 -16.82
C ILE A 145 -19.15 22.47 -17.74
N SER A 146 -18.99 22.82 -19.02
CA SER A 146 -20.07 22.70 -20.02
C SER A 146 -20.35 21.24 -20.36
N ILE A 147 -21.60 20.89 -20.69
CA ILE A 147 -22.01 19.51 -21.04
C ILE A 147 -21.19 18.93 -22.20
N SER A 148 -20.80 19.75 -23.18
CA SER A 148 -19.92 19.35 -24.28
C SER A 148 -18.51 18.96 -23.82
N GLU A 149 -17.98 19.66 -22.82
CA GLU A 149 -16.66 19.41 -22.24
C GLU A 149 -16.68 18.18 -21.33
N VAL A 150 -17.80 17.91 -20.63
CA VAL A 150 -18.03 16.65 -19.90
C VAL A 150 -17.94 15.45 -20.83
N ILE A 151 -18.68 15.51 -21.94
CA ILE A 151 -18.71 14.42 -22.94
C ILE A 151 -17.33 14.27 -23.58
N GLY A 152 -16.65 15.38 -23.91
CA GLY A 152 -15.30 15.36 -24.48
C GLY A 152 -14.28 14.72 -23.53
N ASN A 153 -14.17 15.22 -22.31
CA ASN A 153 -13.23 14.72 -21.31
C ASN A 153 -13.52 13.27 -20.91
N GLY A 154 -14.79 12.94 -20.67
CA GLY A 154 -15.23 11.58 -20.37
C GLY A 154 -14.91 10.61 -21.51
N SER A 155 -15.12 11.01 -22.76
CA SER A 155 -14.81 10.17 -23.93
C SER A 155 -13.32 9.90 -24.07
N ILE A 156 -12.46 10.91 -23.84
CA ILE A 156 -11.00 10.75 -23.88
C ILE A 156 -10.55 9.79 -22.79
N VAL A 157 -11.04 9.97 -21.56
CA VAL A 157 -10.70 9.08 -20.43
C VAL A 157 -11.17 7.66 -20.69
N LEU A 158 -12.41 7.48 -21.14
CA LEU A 158 -12.97 6.17 -21.45
C LEU A 158 -12.21 5.49 -22.59
N ALA A 159 -11.87 6.22 -23.66
CA ALA A 159 -11.06 5.72 -24.75
C ALA A 159 -9.66 5.30 -24.26
N GLY A 160 -9.03 6.11 -23.39
CA GLY A 160 -7.76 5.79 -22.75
C GLY A 160 -7.83 4.50 -21.92
N VAL A 161 -8.87 4.33 -21.11
CA VAL A 161 -9.10 3.12 -20.29
C VAL A 161 -9.28 1.89 -21.19
N VAL A 162 -10.20 1.95 -22.17
CA VAL A 162 -10.51 0.81 -23.05
C VAL A 162 -9.29 0.40 -23.87
N THR A 163 -8.58 1.36 -24.47
CA THR A 163 -7.40 1.09 -25.30
C THR A 163 -6.23 0.56 -24.45
N SER A 164 -6.01 1.09 -23.25
CA SER A 164 -4.98 0.60 -22.32
C SER A 164 -5.28 -0.81 -21.83
N LEU A 165 -6.54 -1.13 -21.53
CA LEU A 165 -6.95 -2.50 -21.18
C LEU A 165 -6.80 -3.46 -22.37
N ALA A 166 -7.11 -3.01 -23.60
CA ALA A 166 -6.90 -3.80 -24.81
C ALA A 166 -5.42 -4.13 -25.04
N TYR A 167 -4.49 -3.22 -24.69
CA TYR A 167 -3.05 -3.47 -24.76
C TYR A 167 -2.62 -4.65 -23.87
N PHE A 168 -3.10 -4.70 -22.63
CA PHE A 168 -2.82 -5.77 -21.65
C PHE A 168 -3.72 -7.00 -21.81
N HIS A 169 -4.62 -7.04 -22.79
CA HIS A 169 -5.46 -8.18 -23.02
C HIS A 169 -4.65 -9.38 -23.55
N PHE A 170 -4.34 -10.33 -22.66
CA PHE A 170 -3.64 -11.57 -22.96
C PHE A 170 -4.56 -12.67 -23.55
N GLY A 171 -5.53 -12.31 -24.41
CA GLY A 171 -6.44 -13.24 -25.09
C GLY A 171 -5.82 -13.97 -26.30
N ALA A 172 -4.51 -13.96 -26.41
CA ALA A 172 -3.73 -14.61 -27.45
C ALA A 172 -3.83 -16.13 -27.35
N ARG A 173 -4.65 -16.77 -28.21
CA ARG A 173 -4.67 -18.22 -28.33
C ARG A 173 -3.37 -18.69 -29.00
N PRO A 174 -2.60 -19.62 -28.41
CA PRO A 174 -1.48 -20.25 -29.10
C PRO A 174 -2.00 -21.03 -30.30
N GLN A 175 -1.54 -20.69 -31.52
CA GLN A 175 -1.79 -21.49 -32.72
C GLN A 175 -0.59 -22.43 -32.93
N ALA A 176 -0.82 -23.61 -33.50
CA ALA A 176 0.19 -24.67 -33.67
C ALA A 176 1.47 -24.27 -34.44
N ASN A 177 1.49 -23.10 -35.09
CA ASN A 177 2.64 -22.54 -35.82
C ASN A 177 3.41 -21.45 -35.06
N GLY A 178 3.18 -21.27 -33.75
CA GLY A 178 3.94 -20.31 -32.91
C GLY A 178 3.64 -18.82 -33.16
N SER A 179 2.80 -18.47 -34.15
CA SER A 179 2.33 -17.10 -34.37
C SER A 179 1.03 -16.84 -33.61
N THR A 180 1.04 -15.80 -32.78
CA THR A 180 -0.14 -15.31 -32.07
C THR A 180 -0.95 -14.38 -32.97
N ARG A 181 -2.13 -14.80 -33.44
CA ARG A 181 -3.07 -13.86 -34.09
C ARG A 181 -4.04 -13.29 -33.05
N ARG A 182 -3.90 -11.98 -32.78
CA ARG A 182 -4.95 -11.19 -32.11
C ARG A 182 -5.97 -10.75 -33.16
N PHE A 183 -7.21 -10.50 -32.74
CA PHE A 183 -8.22 -9.92 -33.62
C PHE A 183 -7.80 -8.51 -34.05
N ILE A 184 -7.96 -8.13 -35.32
CA ILE A 184 -7.43 -6.88 -35.90
C ILE A 184 -7.88 -5.64 -35.10
N VAL A 185 -9.13 -5.64 -34.63
CA VAL A 185 -9.66 -4.52 -33.82
C VAL A 185 -8.93 -4.40 -32.47
N ILE A 186 -8.57 -5.52 -31.84
CA ILE A 186 -7.82 -5.51 -30.57
C ILE A 186 -6.39 -5.02 -30.79
N GLU A 187 -5.78 -5.32 -31.93
CA GLU A 187 -4.42 -4.88 -32.27
C GLU A 187 -4.35 -3.36 -32.47
N ILE A 188 -5.34 -2.78 -33.16
CA ILE A 188 -5.44 -1.32 -33.34
C ILE A 188 -5.68 -0.63 -31.99
N LEU A 189 -6.63 -1.13 -31.19
CA LEU A 189 -6.90 -0.57 -29.86
C LEU A 189 -5.68 -0.69 -28.93
N ALA A 190 -4.95 -1.81 -28.98
CA ALA A 190 -3.74 -2.02 -28.21
C ALA A 190 -2.60 -1.06 -28.64
N TRP A 191 -2.50 -0.75 -29.93
CA TRP A 191 -1.50 0.22 -30.41
C TRP A 191 -1.78 1.63 -29.85
N VAL A 192 -3.04 2.07 -29.88
CA VAL A 192 -3.45 3.35 -29.26
C VAL A 192 -3.21 3.30 -27.75
N GLY A 193 -3.54 2.19 -27.09
CA GLY A 193 -3.32 1.99 -25.66
C GLY A 193 -1.85 2.11 -25.26
N ARG A 194 -0.92 1.64 -26.12
CA ARG A 194 0.53 1.79 -25.90
C ARG A 194 0.94 3.26 -25.80
N ILE A 195 0.34 4.14 -26.60
CA ILE A 195 0.61 5.58 -26.56
C ILE A 195 0.14 6.16 -25.22
N PHE A 196 -1.10 5.85 -24.81
CA PHE A 196 -1.63 6.27 -23.51
C PHE A 196 -0.77 5.80 -22.33
N ILE A 197 -0.33 4.53 -22.35
CA ILE A 197 0.58 3.98 -21.32
C ILE A 197 1.92 4.71 -21.33
N GLY A 198 2.49 4.96 -22.51
CA GLY A 198 3.75 5.71 -22.64
C GLY A 198 3.65 7.12 -22.04
N ILE A 199 2.56 7.83 -22.33
CA ILE A 199 2.28 9.15 -21.75
C ILE A 199 2.12 9.05 -20.23
N ALA A 200 1.31 8.12 -19.74
CA ALA A 200 1.07 7.95 -18.30
C ALA A 200 2.36 7.64 -17.54
N LEU A 201 3.19 6.71 -18.04
CA LEU A 201 4.49 6.41 -17.44
C LEU A 201 5.44 7.61 -17.48
N GLY A 202 5.44 8.38 -18.58
CA GLY A 202 6.20 9.62 -18.69
C GLY A 202 5.80 10.65 -17.64
N VAL A 203 4.51 10.85 -17.41
CA VAL A 203 3.97 11.76 -16.38
C VAL A 203 4.35 11.28 -14.98
N ILE A 204 4.21 9.98 -14.69
CA ILE A 204 4.60 9.40 -13.40
C ILE A 204 6.10 9.60 -13.16
N PHE A 205 6.94 9.32 -14.16
CA PHE A 205 8.39 9.51 -14.06
C PHE A 205 8.74 10.98 -13.79
N ALA A 206 8.17 11.91 -14.56
CA ALA A 206 8.39 13.34 -14.37
C ALA A 206 7.92 13.81 -12.98
N GLY A 207 6.78 13.32 -12.50
CA GLY A 207 6.25 13.63 -11.18
C GLY A 207 7.13 13.10 -10.05
N VAL A 208 7.59 11.85 -10.13
CA VAL A 208 8.52 11.26 -9.15
C VAL A 208 9.85 12.00 -9.15
N TYR A 209 10.38 12.32 -10.34
CA TYR A 209 11.62 13.08 -10.47
C TYR A 209 11.50 14.49 -9.85
N ALA A 210 10.42 15.21 -10.17
CA ALA A 210 10.16 16.52 -9.60
C ALA A 210 9.99 16.47 -8.08
N ALA A 211 9.24 15.49 -7.56
CA ALA A 211 9.06 15.30 -6.12
C ALA A 211 10.39 14.99 -5.42
N ALA A 212 11.23 14.12 -6.00
CA ALA A 212 12.55 13.80 -5.46
C ALA A 212 13.48 15.01 -5.45
N LEU A 213 13.48 15.80 -6.52
CA LEU A 213 14.27 17.03 -6.63
C LEU A 213 13.80 18.09 -5.64
N THR A 214 12.48 18.27 -5.48
CA THR A 214 11.90 19.15 -4.46
C THR A 214 12.29 18.71 -3.06
N ALA A 215 12.13 17.43 -2.72
CA ALA A 215 12.52 16.91 -1.41
C ALA A 215 14.02 17.09 -1.15
N PHE A 216 14.86 16.95 -2.18
CA PHE A 216 16.30 17.22 -2.08
C PHE A 216 16.60 18.69 -1.82
N ILE A 217 15.97 19.61 -2.55
CA ILE A 217 16.09 21.06 -2.34
C ILE A 217 15.63 21.43 -0.92
N GLU A 218 14.47 20.94 -0.49
CA GLU A 218 13.94 21.15 0.86
C GLU A 218 14.93 20.65 1.92
N ARG A 219 15.56 19.50 1.68
CA ARG A 219 16.55 18.95 2.60
C ARG A 219 17.79 19.83 2.68
N ILE A 220 18.33 20.28 1.55
CA ILE A 220 19.48 21.20 1.52
C ILE A 220 19.12 22.52 2.22
N SER A 221 17.97 23.11 1.89
CA SER A 221 17.48 24.36 2.48
C SER A 221 17.33 24.23 4.00
N SER A 222 16.75 23.12 4.47
CA SER A 222 16.64 22.80 5.89
C SER A 222 18.00 22.74 6.58
N LEU A 223 19.01 22.15 5.94
CA LEU A 223 20.36 22.09 6.50
C LEU A 223 21.04 23.46 6.52
N ILE A 224 20.93 24.24 5.44
CA ILE A 224 21.49 25.60 5.38
C ILE A 224 20.87 26.47 6.47
N ASN A 225 19.53 26.46 6.59
CA ASN A 225 18.84 27.23 7.61
C ASN A 225 19.23 26.77 9.03
N PHE A 226 19.34 25.46 9.25
CA PHE A 226 19.79 24.93 10.53
C PHE A 226 21.18 25.45 10.90
N PHE A 227 22.16 25.41 9.99
CA PHE A 227 23.51 25.92 10.26
C PHE A 227 23.60 27.45 10.27
N GLY A 228 22.68 28.18 9.62
CA GLY A 228 22.63 29.65 9.64
C GLY A 228 21.91 30.26 10.85
N ILE A 229 21.17 29.44 11.61
CA ILE A 229 20.49 29.85 12.86
C ILE A 229 21.41 29.69 14.08
N PHE A 230 22.51 28.95 13.96
CA PHE A 230 23.59 28.84 14.96
C PHE A 230 24.80 29.70 14.57
#